data_AF-A0A454VZN5-F1
#
_entry.id   AF-A0A454VZN5-F1
#
_cell.length_a   1.000
_cell.length_b   1.000
_cell.length_c   1.000
_cell.angle_alpha   90.00
_cell.angle_beta   90.00
_cell.angle_gamma   90.00
#
_symmetry.space_group_name_H-M   'P 1'
#
loop_
_entity.id
_entity.type
_entity.pdbx_description
1 polymer ?
#
loop_
_entity_poly.entity_id
_entity_poly.type
_entity_poly.pdbx_seq_one_letter_code
_entity_poly.pdbx_strand_id
1 'polypeptide(L)'
;MSRVQRPLVQALPVGGTFLSPARGSLRADMVFASPGHDVPLLFVEVDNGSEGPGIVADKVARYRRFFARRVPAHSGTGLEVPLWRTVWLDSPRDGHPPVVLVFTKTMSEEAMLTRMREIGSLAREHWRGEWIADYAPKGEKPDGYRDYQGTIPLLATTLRQLAAHGPHGPVWWRYGHPVLQSLTDALDNPDDYRAYSVRDQARRQAEQERKNREYEARRRALEAAKWTCPTCQHSVYPDDDLTPGGECRPCLNDRRAAAEAAPEQPPARGGLFGRRRRT
;
A
#
# COMPACT_ATOMS: atom_id res chain seq x y z
N MET A 1 -23.09 30.53 12.87
CA MET A 1 -24.47 30.06 12.64
C MET A 1 -24.39 28.76 11.84
N SER A 2 -24.50 27.62 12.52
CA SER A 2 -24.43 26.30 11.87
C SER A 2 -25.76 26.06 11.14
N ARG A 3 -25.74 26.01 9.80
CA ARG A 3 -26.91 25.59 9.03
C ARG A 3 -27.01 24.07 9.16
N VAL A 4 -27.78 23.59 10.13
CA VAL A 4 -28.35 22.24 10.08
C VAL A 4 -29.36 22.26 8.93
N GLN A 5 -28.95 21.77 7.77
CA GLN A 5 -29.85 21.63 6.63
C GLN A 5 -30.88 20.57 6.99
N ARG A 6 -32.17 20.95 7.03
CA ARG A 6 -33.28 20.05 7.39
C ARG A 6 -33.19 18.73 6.60
N PRO A 7 -33.57 17.58 7.19
CA PRO A 7 -33.65 16.32 6.47
C PRO A 7 -34.75 16.43 5.41
N LEU A 8 -34.33 16.75 4.19
CA LEU A 8 -35.16 16.65 3.00
C LEU A 8 -34.68 15.42 2.24
N VAL A 9 -35.64 14.65 1.72
CA VAL A 9 -35.35 13.57 0.78
C VAL A 9 -34.60 14.18 -0.40
N GLN A 10 -33.32 13.87 -0.51
CA GLN A 10 -32.41 14.54 -1.44
C GLN A 10 -32.26 13.69 -2.70
N ALA A 11 -32.61 14.25 -3.85
CA ALA A 11 -32.29 13.62 -5.13
C ALA A 11 -30.78 13.63 -5.37
N LEU A 12 -30.24 12.48 -5.75
CA LEU A 12 -28.82 12.24 -6.00
C LEU A 12 -28.64 11.87 -7.48
N PRO A 13 -28.34 12.86 -8.33
CA PRO A 13 -28.40 12.68 -9.78
C PRO A 13 -27.21 11.89 -10.33
N VAL A 14 -27.48 10.69 -10.86
CA VAL A 14 -26.50 9.93 -11.68
C VAL A 14 -26.38 10.51 -13.10
N GLY A 15 -27.35 11.33 -13.51
CA GLY A 15 -27.36 12.18 -14.70
C GLY A 15 -28.27 13.41 -14.46
N GLY A 16 -28.20 14.44 -15.30
CA GLY A 16 -28.95 15.69 -15.09
C GLY A 16 -28.40 16.54 -13.95
N THR A 17 -29.21 17.37 -13.28
CA THR A 17 -28.78 18.23 -12.17
C THR A 17 -29.51 17.87 -10.88
N PHE A 18 -29.15 18.49 -9.74
CA PHE A 18 -29.90 18.32 -8.50
C PHE A 18 -31.36 18.82 -8.61
N LEU A 19 -31.61 19.81 -9.48
CA LEU A 19 -32.95 20.35 -9.73
C LEU A 19 -33.73 19.51 -10.77
N SER A 20 -33.01 18.90 -11.71
CA SER A 20 -33.58 18.10 -12.80
C SER A 20 -32.84 16.77 -12.91
N PRO A 21 -33.03 15.82 -11.97
CA PRO A 21 -32.35 14.55 -11.98
C PRO A 21 -32.85 13.65 -13.11
N ALA A 22 -31.93 12.99 -13.82
CA ALA A 22 -32.28 12.05 -14.87
C ALA A 22 -32.93 10.77 -14.30
N ARG A 23 -33.65 10.02 -15.15
CA ARG A 23 -34.18 8.69 -14.81
C ARG A 23 -33.03 7.78 -14.32
N GLY A 24 -33.28 7.04 -13.23
CA GLY A 24 -32.28 6.19 -12.58
C GLY A 24 -31.46 6.86 -11.49
N SER A 25 -31.68 8.16 -11.25
CA SER A 25 -31.16 8.86 -10.06
C SER A 25 -31.79 8.30 -8.78
N LEU A 26 -31.00 8.24 -7.71
CA LEU A 26 -31.48 7.76 -6.42
C LEU A 26 -31.96 8.93 -5.56
N ARG A 27 -32.65 8.61 -4.46
CA ARG A 27 -33.03 9.56 -3.43
C ARG A 27 -32.57 8.99 -2.10
N ALA A 28 -31.75 9.75 -1.37
CA ALA A 28 -31.42 9.39 0.00
C ALA A 28 -32.60 9.71 0.91
N ASP A 29 -32.89 8.84 1.86
CA ASP A 29 -33.88 9.12 2.90
C ASP A 29 -33.41 10.27 3.79
N MET A 30 -32.10 10.33 4.06
CA MET A 30 -31.50 11.44 4.79
C MET A 30 -30.04 11.66 4.38
N VAL A 31 -29.62 12.93 4.37
CA VAL A 31 -28.21 13.32 4.24
C VAL A 31 -27.85 14.16 5.46
N PHE A 32 -26.84 13.74 6.21
CA PHE A 32 -26.34 14.47 7.36
C PHE A 32 -25.06 15.19 6.98
N ALA A 33 -25.09 16.52 7.03
CA ALA A 33 -23.94 17.39 6.83
C ALA A 33 -23.85 18.34 8.02
N SER A 34 -22.72 18.34 8.72
CA SER A 34 -22.46 19.24 9.83
C SER A 34 -21.12 19.95 9.63
N PRO A 35 -21.07 20.99 8.77
CA PRO A 35 -19.84 21.73 8.52
C PRO A 35 -19.25 22.29 9.82
N GLY A 36 -17.94 22.12 10.01
CA GLY A 36 -17.22 22.59 11.21
C GLY A 36 -17.32 21.66 12.43
N HIS A 37 -17.99 20.50 12.31
CA HIS A 37 -17.98 19.44 13.32
C HIS A 37 -17.29 18.19 12.78
N ASP A 38 -16.77 17.35 13.67
CA ASP A 38 -16.07 16.09 13.33
C ASP A 38 -17.03 14.95 12.93
N VAL A 39 -18.13 15.29 12.26
CA VAL A 39 -19.08 14.31 11.74
C VAL A 39 -18.96 14.29 10.22
N PRO A 40 -18.64 13.14 9.60
CA PRO A 40 -18.50 13.07 8.16
C PRO A 40 -19.84 13.35 7.47
N LEU A 41 -19.79 13.78 6.21
CA LEU A 41 -20.97 13.80 5.35
C LEU A 41 -21.53 12.38 5.22
N LEU A 42 -22.70 12.10 5.79
CA LEU A 42 -23.30 10.77 5.84
C LEU A 42 -24.55 10.72 4.98
N PHE A 43 -24.68 9.68 4.16
CA PHE A 43 -25.90 9.36 3.44
C PHE A 43 -26.58 8.17 4.13
N VAL A 44 -27.89 8.25 4.34
CA VAL A 44 -28.64 7.26 5.11
C VAL A 44 -29.78 6.72 4.28
N GLU A 45 -29.90 5.39 4.28
CA GLU A 45 -31.03 4.63 3.78
C GLU A 45 -31.69 3.89 4.94
N VAL A 46 -33.01 4.00 5.04
CA VAL A 46 -33.81 3.34 6.06
C VAL A 46 -34.50 2.13 5.45
N ASP A 47 -34.02 0.93 5.80
CA ASP A 47 -34.59 -0.32 5.32
C ASP A 47 -35.69 -0.81 6.28
N ASN A 48 -36.95 -0.72 5.83
CA ASN A 48 -38.12 -1.25 6.53
C ASN A 48 -38.39 -2.74 6.25
N GLY A 49 -37.51 -3.39 5.48
CA GLY A 49 -37.56 -4.80 5.12
C GLY A 49 -38.63 -5.15 4.10
N SER A 50 -39.08 -4.18 3.31
CA SER A 50 -39.92 -4.38 2.13
C SER A 50 -39.11 -4.67 0.85
N GLU A 51 -37.89 -4.15 0.76
CA GLU A 51 -36.98 -4.39 -0.37
C GLU A 51 -36.20 -5.70 -0.20
N GLY A 52 -35.92 -6.39 -1.30
CA GLY A 52 -35.02 -7.54 -1.28
C GLY A 52 -33.54 -7.12 -1.14
N PRO A 53 -32.64 -7.99 -0.65
CA PRO A 53 -31.20 -7.70 -0.54
C PRO A 53 -30.56 -7.18 -1.83
N GLY A 54 -30.94 -7.73 -2.99
CA GLY A 54 -30.46 -7.28 -4.30
C GLY A 54 -30.86 -5.83 -4.63
N ILE A 55 -32.07 -5.41 -4.26
CA ILE A 55 -32.54 -4.03 -4.47
C ILE A 55 -31.74 -3.05 -3.60
N VAL A 56 -31.45 -3.43 -2.36
CA VAL A 56 -30.61 -2.64 -1.45
C VAL A 56 -29.17 -2.56 -1.96
N ALA A 57 -28.61 -3.67 -2.45
CA ALA A 57 -27.28 -3.69 -3.06
C ALA A 57 -27.20 -2.79 -4.32
N ASP A 58 -28.23 -2.80 -5.17
CA ASP A 58 -28.33 -1.91 -6.33
C ASP A 58 -28.36 -0.43 -5.94
N LYS A 59 -28.92 -0.07 -4.77
CA LYS A 59 -28.83 1.30 -4.25
C LYS A 59 -27.37 1.68 -3.96
N VAL A 60 -26.59 0.78 -3.36
CA VAL A 60 -25.15 1.00 -3.12
C VAL A 60 -24.41 1.25 -4.44
N ALA A 61 -24.71 0.48 -5.49
CA ALA A 61 -24.17 0.70 -6.83
C ALA A 61 -24.47 2.11 -7.36
N ARG A 62 -25.72 2.58 -7.18
CA ARG A 62 -26.16 3.92 -7.61
C ARG A 62 -25.50 5.03 -6.79
N TYR A 63 -25.34 4.87 -5.48
CA TYR A 63 -24.54 5.78 -4.65
C TYR A 63 -23.13 5.93 -5.20
N ARG A 64 -22.48 4.82 -5.58
CA ARG A 64 -21.10 4.84 -6.07
C ARG A 64 -21.00 5.63 -7.37
N ARG A 65 -21.95 5.41 -8.30
CA ARG A 65 -22.04 6.16 -9.55
C ARG A 65 -22.28 7.66 -9.30
N PHE A 66 -23.14 8.00 -8.35
CA PHE A 66 -23.36 9.39 -7.96
C PHE A 66 -22.09 10.03 -7.37
N PHE A 67 -21.38 9.35 -6.47
CA PHE A 67 -20.17 9.89 -5.86
C PHE A 67 -18.99 10.04 -6.82
N ALA A 68 -18.89 9.14 -7.80
CA ALA A 68 -17.88 9.18 -8.85
C ALA A 68 -18.18 10.23 -9.93
N ARG A 69 -19.42 10.72 -10.01
CA ARG A 69 -19.82 11.68 -11.03
C ARG A 69 -19.09 13.00 -10.84
N ARG A 70 -18.43 13.48 -11.90
CA ARG A 70 -17.70 14.74 -11.89
C ARG A 70 -18.40 15.79 -12.76
N VAL A 71 -18.15 17.06 -12.43
CA VAL A 71 -18.61 18.24 -13.17
C VAL A 71 -17.50 19.28 -13.20
N PRO A 72 -17.50 20.19 -14.20
CA PRO A 72 -16.57 21.31 -14.22
C PRO A 72 -16.66 22.13 -12.94
N ALA A 73 -15.52 22.50 -12.38
CA ALA A 73 -15.44 23.42 -11.26
C ALA A 73 -15.91 24.81 -11.70
N HIS A 74 -16.63 25.51 -10.81
CA HIS A 74 -17.09 26.88 -11.04
C HIS A 74 -15.95 27.91 -11.14
N SER A 75 -14.70 27.50 -10.88
CA SER A 75 -13.51 28.36 -10.89
C SER A 75 -13.00 28.71 -12.30
N GLY A 76 -13.59 28.18 -13.38
CA GLY A 76 -13.15 28.45 -14.76
C GLY A 76 -11.80 27.82 -15.12
N THR A 77 -11.19 27.05 -14.21
CA THR A 77 -9.88 26.41 -14.38
C THR A 77 -9.91 25.12 -15.21
N GLY A 78 -11.09 24.68 -15.67
CA GLY A 78 -11.28 23.41 -16.38
C GLY A 78 -11.14 22.15 -15.52
N LEU A 79 -10.81 22.29 -14.23
CA LEU A 79 -10.71 21.17 -13.30
C LEU A 79 -12.10 20.58 -13.03
N GLU A 80 -12.21 19.27 -13.04
CA GLU A 80 -13.43 18.59 -12.64
C GLU A 80 -13.42 18.27 -11.14
N VAL A 81 -14.57 18.48 -10.49
CA VAL A 81 -14.82 18.13 -9.09
C VAL A 81 -15.98 17.14 -9.00
N PRO A 82 -15.98 16.26 -7.98
CA PRO A 82 -17.16 15.42 -7.72
C PRO A 82 -18.40 16.28 -7.53
N LEU A 83 -19.51 15.92 -8.19
CA LEU A 83 -20.74 16.70 -8.18
C LEU A 83 -21.26 16.93 -6.76
N TRP A 84 -21.19 15.93 -5.89
CA TRP A 84 -21.63 16.07 -4.50
C TRP A 84 -20.82 17.12 -3.73
N ARG A 85 -19.54 17.35 -4.06
CA ARG A 85 -18.72 18.38 -3.44
C ARG A 85 -19.17 19.80 -3.82
N THR A 86 -19.97 19.99 -4.88
CA THR A 86 -20.53 21.32 -5.19
C THR A 86 -21.66 21.73 -4.25
N VAL A 87 -22.21 20.80 -3.48
CA VAL A 87 -23.27 21.05 -2.49
C VAL A 87 -22.71 20.94 -1.07
N TRP A 88 -21.83 19.97 -0.83
CA TRP A 88 -21.22 19.70 0.48
C TRP A 88 -19.69 19.87 0.39
N LEU A 89 -19.23 21.12 0.49
CA LEU A 89 -17.84 21.53 0.24
C LEU A 89 -16.85 21.05 1.32
N ASP A 90 -17.28 20.99 2.58
CA ASP A 90 -16.41 20.81 3.75
C ASP A 90 -16.38 19.37 4.30
N SER A 91 -16.35 18.35 3.42
CA SER A 91 -16.17 16.98 3.90
C SER A 91 -14.71 16.80 4.39
N PRO A 92 -14.48 16.51 5.69
CA PRO A 92 -13.12 16.42 6.25
C PRO A 92 -12.36 15.18 5.79
N ARG A 93 -13.05 14.25 5.11
CA ARG A 93 -12.51 12.97 4.66
C ARG A 93 -12.35 12.93 3.14
N ASP A 94 -11.23 12.39 2.70
CA ASP A 94 -10.98 12.02 1.32
C ASP A 94 -11.76 10.77 0.88
N GLY A 95 -11.96 10.66 -0.44
CA GLY A 95 -12.74 9.58 -1.05
C GLY A 95 -14.24 9.83 -1.07
N HIS A 96 -15.01 8.76 -1.25
CA HIS A 96 -16.47 8.83 -1.28
C HIS A 96 -17.05 8.99 0.14
N PRO A 97 -18.18 9.72 0.28
CA PRO A 97 -18.91 9.79 1.54
C PRO A 97 -19.40 8.41 2.02
N PRO A 98 -19.47 8.17 3.33
CA PRO A 98 -20.10 6.98 3.89
C PRO A 98 -21.58 6.86 3.55
N VAL A 99 -22.04 5.62 3.37
CA VAL A 99 -23.46 5.25 3.26
C VAL A 99 -23.83 4.34 4.41
N VAL A 100 -24.91 4.67 5.10
CA VAL A 100 -25.41 3.94 6.27
C VAL A 100 -26.74 3.29 5.93
N LEU A 101 -26.83 1.98 6.12
CA LEU A 101 -28.07 1.22 6.08
C LEU A 101 -28.62 1.08 7.49
N VAL A 102 -29.80 1.67 7.76
CA VAL A 102 -30.49 1.57 9.05
C VAL A 102 -31.67 0.62 8.92
N PHE A 103 -31.54 -0.58 9.48
CA PHE A 103 -32.60 -1.58 9.44
C PHE A 103 -33.60 -1.33 10.57
N THR A 104 -34.88 -1.19 10.22
CA THR A 104 -35.96 -0.89 11.17
C THR A 104 -36.88 -2.09 11.41
N LYS A 105 -36.90 -3.08 10.51
CA LYS A 105 -37.72 -4.27 10.67
C LYS A 105 -37.28 -5.08 11.88
N THR A 106 -38.23 -5.41 12.75
CA THR A 106 -37.99 -6.31 13.88
C THR A 106 -37.84 -7.73 13.35
N MET A 107 -36.67 -8.32 13.57
CA MET A 107 -36.32 -9.68 13.18
C MET A 107 -35.44 -10.30 14.26
N SER A 108 -35.25 -11.63 14.25
CA SER A 108 -34.20 -12.25 15.07
C SER A 108 -32.83 -11.73 14.66
N GLU A 109 -31.88 -11.75 15.60
CA GLU A 109 -30.51 -11.26 15.36
C GLU A 109 -29.82 -12.03 14.24
N GLU A 110 -30.01 -13.34 14.20
CA GLU A 110 -29.45 -14.21 13.16
C GLU A 110 -30.02 -13.89 11.77
N ALA A 111 -31.33 -13.65 11.66
CA ALA A 111 -31.96 -13.28 10.40
C ALA A 111 -31.50 -11.89 9.93
N MET A 112 -31.33 -10.94 10.86
CA MET A 112 -30.80 -9.62 10.55
C MET A 112 -29.34 -9.69 10.07
N LEU A 113 -28.49 -10.43 10.79
CA LEU A 113 -27.10 -10.65 10.40
C LEU A 113 -26.98 -11.33 9.03
N THR A 114 -27.85 -12.30 8.74
CA THR A 114 -27.90 -13.00 7.45
C THR A 114 -28.24 -12.03 6.32
N ARG A 115 -29.31 -11.23 6.49
CA ARG A 115 -29.70 -10.18 5.53
C ARG A 115 -28.58 -9.17 5.30
N MET A 116 -27.97 -8.67 6.37
CA MET A 116 -26.87 -7.72 6.29
C MET A 116 -25.70 -8.33 5.51
N ARG A 117 -25.28 -9.56 5.82
CA ARG A 117 -24.21 -10.27 5.09
C ARG A 117 -24.52 -10.46 3.60
N GLU A 118 -25.77 -10.80 3.27
CA GLU A 118 -26.21 -10.99 1.89
C GLU A 118 -26.09 -9.69 1.08
N ILE A 119 -26.59 -8.56 1.63
CA ILE A 119 -26.44 -7.23 1.02
C ILE A 119 -24.95 -6.92 0.82
N GLY A 120 -24.13 -7.15 1.84
CA GLY A 120 -22.69 -6.95 1.76
C GLY A 120 -22.00 -7.78 0.69
N SER A 121 -22.43 -9.03 0.52
CA SER A 121 -21.89 -9.91 -0.51
C SER A 121 -22.24 -9.41 -1.91
N LEU A 122 -23.50 -9.01 -2.13
CA LEU A 122 -23.99 -8.50 -3.41
C LEU A 122 -23.36 -7.14 -3.76
N ALA A 123 -23.17 -6.26 -2.78
CA ALA A 123 -22.56 -4.94 -2.97
C ALA A 123 -21.02 -4.95 -2.88
N ARG A 124 -20.38 -6.14 -2.84
CA ARG A 124 -18.95 -6.30 -2.53
C ARG A 124 -18.03 -5.43 -3.38
N GLU A 125 -18.28 -5.36 -4.68
CA GLU A 125 -17.47 -4.56 -5.61
C GLU A 125 -17.53 -3.04 -5.37
N HIS A 126 -18.49 -2.56 -4.56
CA HIS A 126 -18.67 -1.14 -4.30
C HIS A 126 -18.03 -0.66 -3.00
N TRP A 127 -17.87 -1.54 -2.01
CA TRP A 127 -17.32 -1.17 -0.69
C TRP A 127 -15.97 -1.83 -0.40
N ARG A 128 -15.66 -2.96 -1.03
CA ARG A 128 -14.42 -3.69 -0.74
C ARG A 128 -13.27 -3.04 -1.48
N GLY A 129 -12.24 -2.62 -0.74
CA GLY A 129 -10.99 -2.16 -1.33
C GLY A 129 -10.28 -3.25 -2.14
N GLU A 130 -9.60 -2.84 -3.19
CA GLU A 130 -8.78 -3.70 -4.04
C GLU A 130 -7.51 -4.11 -3.30
N TRP A 131 -7.12 -5.39 -3.38
CA TRP A 131 -5.88 -5.84 -2.77
C TRP A 131 -4.70 -5.55 -3.71
N ILE A 132 -3.82 -4.66 -3.27
CA ILE A 132 -2.56 -4.35 -3.95
C ILE A 132 -1.46 -5.16 -3.27
N ALA A 133 -1.06 -6.24 -3.93
CA ALA A 133 0.10 -7.03 -3.51
C ALA A 133 1.38 -6.29 -3.90
N ASP A 134 2.33 -6.20 -2.98
CA ASP A 134 3.69 -5.78 -3.33
C ASP A 134 4.59 -7.01 -3.53
N TYR A 135 5.72 -6.80 -4.21
CA TYR A 135 6.72 -7.80 -4.46
C TYR A 135 7.27 -8.35 -3.14
N ALA A 136 7.15 -9.66 -2.95
CA ALA A 136 7.88 -10.40 -1.93
C ALA A 136 9.09 -11.12 -2.58
N PRO A 137 10.28 -11.06 -1.96
CA PRO A 137 11.40 -11.91 -2.34
C PRO A 137 11.01 -13.40 -2.35
N LYS A 138 11.70 -14.19 -3.19
CA LYS A 138 11.43 -15.63 -3.33
C LYS A 138 11.52 -16.34 -1.97
N GLY A 139 10.40 -16.94 -1.53
CA GLY A 139 10.30 -17.67 -0.26
C GLY A 139 9.55 -16.92 0.85
N GLU A 140 9.21 -15.65 0.64
CA GLU A 140 8.39 -14.86 1.56
C GLU A 140 6.92 -14.78 1.10
N LYS A 141 6.00 -14.60 2.05
CA LYS A 141 4.59 -14.36 1.71
C LYS A 141 4.44 -12.95 1.16
N PRO A 142 3.70 -12.75 0.05
CA PRO A 142 3.34 -11.42 -0.43
C PRO A 142 2.66 -10.60 0.69
N ASP A 143 3.23 -9.44 1.00
CA ASP A 143 2.56 -8.41 1.80
C ASP A 143 1.85 -7.42 0.85
N GLY A 144 0.94 -6.62 1.37
CA GLY A 144 0.20 -5.66 0.59
C GLY A 144 -0.72 -4.79 1.44
N TYR A 145 -1.58 -4.06 0.76
CA TYR A 145 -2.60 -3.22 1.37
C TYR A 145 -3.88 -3.26 0.56
N ARG A 146 -4.96 -2.75 1.15
CA ARG A 146 -6.18 -2.46 0.42
C ARG A 146 -6.22 -1.01 -0.03
N ASP A 147 -6.41 -0.82 -1.33
CA ASP A 147 -6.78 0.49 -1.87
C ASP A 147 -8.30 0.63 -1.88
N TYR A 148 -8.79 1.66 -1.20
CA TYR A 148 -10.21 1.99 -1.10
C TYR A 148 -10.62 3.12 -2.05
N GLN A 149 -9.75 3.56 -2.95
CA GLN A 149 -10.06 4.60 -3.92
C GLN A 149 -11.31 4.24 -4.75
N GLY A 150 -12.28 5.16 -4.77
CA GLY A 150 -13.53 4.96 -5.51
C GLY A 150 -14.51 3.94 -4.90
N THR A 151 -14.24 3.44 -3.69
CA THR A 151 -15.16 2.57 -2.92
C THR A 151 -15.99 3.39 -1.94
N ILE A 152 -17.12 2.84 -1.49
CA ILE A 152 -18.00 3.45 -0.49
C ILE A 152 -17.68 2.86 0.89
N PRO A 153 -17.44 3.69 1.93
CA PRO A 153 -17.54 3.25 3.30
C PRO A 153 -18.99 2.87 3.62
N LEU A 154 -19.35 1.59 3.44
CA LEU A 154 -20.69 1.09 3.69
C LEU A 154 -20.79 0.61 5.14
N LEU A 155 -21.75 1.17 5.88
CA LEU A 155 -22.04 0.81 7.25
C LEU A 155 -23.47 0.29 7.37
N ALA A 156 -23.70 -0.51 8.40
CA ALA A 156 -25.02 -1.01 8.76
C ALA A 156 -25.24 -0.89 10.26
N THR A 157 -26.47 -0.59 10.65
CA THR A 157 -26.94 -0.64 12.03
C THR A 157 -28.43 -0.94 12.06
N THR A 158 -28.99 -1.15 13.25
CA THR A 158 -30.44 -1.30 13.41
C THR A 158 -30.99 -0.13 14.22
N LEU A 159 -32.26 0.22 14.01
CA LEU A 159 -32.92 1.23 14.82
C LEU A 159 -32.92 0.85 16.31
N ARG A 160 -33.01 -0.45 16.62
CA ARG A 160 -32.89 -0.98 17.99
C ARG A 160 -31.55 -0.63 18.62
N GLN A 161 -30.44 -0.81 17.90
CA GLN A 161 -29.10 -0.48 18.39
C GLN A 161 -28.94 1.04 18.59
N LEU A 162 -29.42 1.84 17.64
CA LEU A 162 -29.41 3.30 17.75
C LEU A 162 -30.23 3.79 18.94
N ALA A 163 -31.39 3.20 19.19
CA ALA A 163 -32.23 3.56 20.33
C ALA A 163 -31.58 3.17 21.68
N ALA A 164 -30.88 2.03 21.73
CA ALA A 164 -30.27 1.53 22.95
C ALA A 164 -28.96 2.24 23.34
N HIS A 165 -28.13 2.58 22.35
CA HIS A 165 -26.76 3.06 22.60
C HIS A 165 -26.46 4.45 22.00
N GLY A 166 -27.41 5.02 21.24
CA GLY A 166 -27.20 6.26 20.51
C GLY A 166 -26.22 6.14 19.33
N PRO A 167 -26.11 7.18 18.50
CA PRO A 167 -25.22 7.18 17.33
C PRO A 167 -23.73 7.26 17.68
N HIS A 168 -23.38 7.66 18.91
CA HIS A 168 -22.00 7.70 19.40
C HIS A 168 -21.53 6.36 20.01
N GLY A 169 -22.45 5.44 20.28
CA GLY A 169 -22.13 4.12 20.79
C GLY A 169 -21.49 3.20 19.74
N PRO A 170 -21.02 2.01 20.15
CA PRO A 170 -20.47 1.00 19.24
C PRO A 170 -21.61 0.26 18.50
N VAL A 171 -22.30 0.97 17.62
CA VAL A 171 -23.51 0.47 16.92
C VAL A 171 -23.29 0.29 15.42
N TRP A 172 -22.11 0.63 14.92
CA TRP A 172 -21.82 0.68 13.50
C TRP A 172 -21.06 -0.55 13.05
N TRP A 173 -21.65 -1.32 12.13
CA TRP A 173 -20.98 -2.42 11.47
C TRP A 173 -20.52 -1.98 10.08
N ARG A 174 -19.22 -1.77 9.90
CA ARG A 174 -18.61 -1.51 8.59
C ARG A 174 -18.47 -2.82 7.83
N TYR A 175 -18.92 -2.86 6.58
CA TYR A 175 -18.70 -4.05 5.74
C TYR A 175 -17.20 -4.30 5.56
N GLY A 176 -16.77 -5.52 5.86
CA GLY A 176 -15.35 -5.91 5.91
C GLY A 176 -14.74 -5.89 7.32
N HIS A 177 -15.42 -5.30 8.31
CA HIS A 177 -14.99 -5.32 9.71
C HIS A 177 -15.70 -6.43 10.50
N PRO A 178 -15.04 -7.00 11.51
CA PRO A 178 -15.56 -8.18 12.22
C PRO A 178 -16.60 -7.85 13.30
N VAL A 179 -16.62 -6.62 13.82
CA VAL A 179 -17.37 -6.24 15.01
C VAL A 179 -18.09 -4.91 14.85
N LEU A 180 -19.05 -4.63 15.73
CA LEU A 180 -19.64 -3.31 15.89
C LEU A 180 -18.62 -2.35 16.51
N GLN A 181 -18.60 -1.12 16.02
CA GLN A 181 -17.60 -0.12 16.34
C GLN A 181 -18.24 1.26 16.51
N SER A 182 -17.48 2.20 17.10
CA SER A 182 -17.82 3.63 17.04
C SER A 182 -17.82 4.10 15.57
N LEU A 183 -18.47 5.23 15.27
CA LEU A 183 -18.51 5.72 13.89
C LEU A 183 -17.09 6.00 13.36
N THR A 184 -16.23 6.59 14.20
CA THR A 184 -14.84 6.90 13.87
C THR A 184 -14.04 5.64 13.55
N ASP A 185 -14.09 4.63 14.43
CA ASP A 185 -13.34 3.38 14.23
C ASP A 185 -13.88 2.57 13.05
N ALA A 186 -15.20 2.58 12.85
CA ALA A 186 -15.83 1.92 11.71
C ALA A 186 -15.39 2.53 10.38
N LEU A 187 -15.07 3.82 10.37
CA LEU A 187 -14.63 4.53 9.18
C LEU A 187 -13.13 4.44 8.93
N ASP A 188 -12.31 4.09 9.91
CA ASP A 188 -10.88 3.87 9.69
C ASP A 188 -10.65 2.64 8.77
N ASN A 189 -9.54 2.65 8.01
CA ASN A 189 -9.13 1.55 7.15
C ASN A 189 -7.78 1.02 7.65
N PRO A 190 -7.77 0.04 8.59
CA PRO A 190 -6.54 -0.38 9.26
C PRO A 190 -5.57 -1.16 8.35
N ASP A 191 -6.03 -1.62 7.18
CA ASP A 191 -5.23 -2.36 6.19
C ASP A 191 -4.90 -1.53 4.94
N ASP A 192 -5.01 -0.20 5.02
CA ASP A 192 -4.65 0.71 3.93
C ASP A 192 -3.13 0.91 3.78
N TYR A 193 -2.74 1.77 2.83
CA TYR A 193 -1.36 2.07 2.53
C TYR A 193 -0.57 2.63 3.73
N ARG A 194 -1.21 3.30 4.69
CA ARG A 194 -0.53 3.83 5.89
C ARG A 194 0.02 2.68 6.72
N ALA A 195 -0.79 1.66 6.98
CA ALA A 195 -0.38 0.48 7.72
C ALA A 195 0.71 -0.30 6.97
N TYR A 196 0.61 -0.39 5.65
CA TYR A 196 1.62 -1.04 4.82
C TYR A 196 2.96 -0.29 4.81
N SER A 197 2.94 1.03 4.66
CA SER A 197 4.17 1.84 4.57
C SER A 197 5.03 1.73 5.83
N VAL A 198 4.41 1.60 7.02
CA VAL A 198 5.13 1.32 8.27
C VAL A 198 5.85 -0.03 8.22
N ARG A 199 5.17 -1.09 7.75
CA ARG A 199 5.79 -2.43 7.61
C ARG A 199 6.89 -2.44 6.56
N ASP A 200 6.69 -1.74 5.44
CA ASP A 200 7.67 -1.64 4.37
C ASP A 200 8.94 -0.89 4.79
N GLN A 201 8.79 0.22 5.50
CA GLN A 201 9.92 0.95 6.07
C GLN A 201 10.73 0.07 7.04
N ALA A 202 10.05 -0.68 7.92
CA ALA A 202 10.72 -1.61 8.83
C ALA A 202 11.52 -2.69 8.07
N ARG A 203 10.97 -3.26 6.99
CA ARG A 203 11.68 -4.23 6.14
C ARG A 203 12.92 -3.61 5.50
N ARG A 204 12.80 -2.42 4.90
CA ARG A 204 13.92 -1.72 4.26
C ARG A 204 15.03 -1.38 5.26
N GLN A 205 14.66 -0.96 6.47
CA GLN A 205 15.61 -0.71 7.55
C GLN A 205 16.34 -1.98 7.95
N ALA A 206 15.63 -3.09 8.18
CA ALA A 206 16.23 -4.38 8.52
C ALA A 206 17.16 -4.90 7.41
N GLU A 207 16.78 -4.75 6.13
CA GLU A 207 17.63 -5.12 4.99
C GLU A 207 18.89 -4.25 4.93
N GLN A 208 18.77 -2.93 5.13
CA GLN A 208 19.90 -2.02 5.15
C GLN A 208 20.85 -2.36 6.31
N GLU A 209 20.33 -2.64 7.49
CA GLU A 209 21.13 -3.08 8.64
C GLU A 209 21.88 -4.38 8.34
N ARG A 210 21.22 -5.37 7.70
CA ARG A 210 21.86 -6.62 7.29
C ARG A 210 23.00 -6.35 6.32
N LYS A 211 22.76 -5.56 5.27
CA LYS A 211 23.78 -5.17 4.29
C LYS A 211 24.95 -4.44 4.94
N ASN A 212 24.67 -3.54 5.88
CA ASN A 212 25.71 -2.83 6.63
C ASN A 212 26.54 -3.79 7.48
N ARG A 213 25.90 -4.73 8.20
CA ARG A 213 26.60 -5.76 8.99
C ARG A 213 27.46 -6.66 8.10
N GLU A 214 26.95 -7.10 6.96
CA GLU A 214 27.70 -7.89 5.98
C GLU A 214 28.89 -7.11 5.40
N TYR A 215 28.70 -5.84 5.06
CA TYR A 215 29.76 -4.96 4.57
C TYR A 215 30.84 -4.74 5.64
N GLU A 216 30.45 -4.45 6.87
CA GLU A 216 31.38 -4.30 8.00
C GLU A 216 32.13 -5.61 8.28
N ALA A 217 31.45 -6.75 8.27
CA ALA A 217 32.09 -8.06 8.44
C ALA A 217 33.10 -8.34 7.33
N ARG A 218 32.75 -8.06 6.06
CA ARG A 218 33.65 -8.20 4.91
C ARG A 218 34.84 -7.25 5.01
N ARG A 219 34.61 -5.99 5.39
CA ARG A 219 35.68 -5.00 5.62
C ARG A 219 36.63 -5.47 6.73
N ARG A 220 36.10 -5.94 7.87
CA ARG A 220 36.90 -6.47 8.97
C ARG A 220 37.71 -7.70 8.55
N ALA A 221 37.11 -8.61 7.76
CA ALA A 221 37.81 -9.77 7.23
C ALA A 221 38.97 -9.38 6.28
N LEU A 222 38.73 -8.42 5.37
CA LEU A 222 39.78 -7.90 4.47
C LEU A 222 40.90 -7.19 5.23
N GLU A 223 40.56 -6.39 6.24
CA GLU A 223 41.55 -5.70 7.09
C GLU A 223 42.37 -6.68 7.94
N ALA A 224 41.78 -7.79 8.40
CA ALA A 224 42.48 -8.81 9.16
C ALA A 224 43.39 -9.69 8.27
N ALA A 225 43.00 -9.89 7.01
CA ALA A 225 43.74 -10.71 6.05
C ALA A 225 44.82 -9.93 5.28
N LYS A 226 44.93 -8.60 5.47
CA LYS A 226 45.97 -7.79 4.83
C LYS A 226 47.35 -8.22 5.30
N TRP A 227 48.33 -8.16 4.41
CA TRP A 227 49.74 -8.40 4.74
C TRP A 227 50.62 -7.25 4.27
N THR A 228 51.88 -7.25 4.71
CA THR A 228 52.87 -6.26 4.28
C THR A 228 53.68 -6.81 3.11
N CYS A 229 53.81 -6.05 2.03
CA CYS A 229 54.63 -6.45 0.88
C CYS A 229 56.10 -6.58 1.29
N PRO A 230 56.79 -7.71 1.01
CA PRO A 230 58.20 -7.89 1.37
C PRO A 230 59.15 -6.94 0.64
N THR A 231 58.77 -6.43 -0.53
CA THR A 231 59.64 -5.61 -1.40
C THR A 231 59.53 -4.11 -1.13
N CYS A 232 58.30 -3.59 -0.97
CA CYS A 232 58.06 -2.15 -0.80
C CYS A 232 57.41 -1.75 0.53
N GLN A 233 57.14 -2.72 1.42
CA GLN A 233 56.54 -2.52 2.74
C GLN A 233 55.14 -1.87 2.76
N HIS A 234 54.48 -1.73 1.61
CA HIS A 234 53.09 -1.30 1.57
C HIS A 234 52.12 -2.40 2.04
N SER A 235 51.00 -1.98 2.64
CA SER A 235 49.87 -2.86 2.95
C SER A 235 49.24 -3.40 1.67
N VAL A 236 49.04 -4.71 1.61
CA VAL A 236 48.42 -5.43 0.51
C VAL A 236 47.16 -6.11 1.01
N TYR A 237 46.04 -5.89 0.33
CA TYR A 237 44.80 -6.59 0.60
C TYR A 237 44.72 -7.87 -0.24
N PRO A 238 44.07 -8.94 0.25
CA PRO A 238 43.82 -10.14 -0.53
C PRO A 238 43.10 -9.84 -1.85
N ASP A 239 43.60 -10.47 -2.91
CA ASP A 239 43.09 -10.39 -4.28
C ASP A 239 43.39 -11.74 -4.96
N ASP A 240 42.56 -12.16 -5.91
CA ASP A 240 42.54 -13.52 -6.45
C ASP A 240 43.85 -13.90 -7.17
N ASP A 241 44.59 -12.92 -7.70
CA ASP A 241 45.86 -13.15 -8.41
C ASP A 241 47.11 -12.89 -7.55
N LEU A 242 46.95 -12.64 -6.25
CA LEU A 242 48.06 -12.37 -5.34
C LEU A 242 48.25 -13.53 -4.36
N THR A 243 49.47 -14.03 -4.27
CA THR A 243 49.83 -15.03 -3.26
C THR A 243 49.83 -14.37 -1.87
N PRO A 244 49.12 -14.93 -0.87
CA PRO A 244 49.17 -14.43 0.51
C PRO A 244 50.60 -14.32 1.04
N GLY A 245 50.96 -13.18 1.64
CA GLY A 245 52.32 -12.89 2.11
C GLY A 245 53.33 -12.53 1.01
N GLY A 246 52.91 -12.53 -0.26
CA GLY A 246 53.75 -12.22 -1.42
C GLY A 246 53.86 -10.73 -1.74
N GLU A 247 54.45 -10.43 -2.89
CA GLU A 247 54.62 -9.06 -3.38
C GLU A 247 53.29 -8.41 -3.75
N CYS A 248 53.21 -7.08 -3.62
CA CYS A 248 52.07 -6.32 -4.13
C CYS A 248 52.03 -6.34 -5.66
N ARG A 249 50.85 -6.10 -6.25
CA ARG A 249 50.65 -6.11 -7.71
C ARG A 249 51.68 -5.27 -8.49
N PRO A 250 52.01 -4.02 -8.07
CA PRO A 250 53.07 -3.25 -8.74
C PRO A 250 54.43 -3.95 -8.74
N CYS A 251 54.93 -4.38 -7.58
CA CYS A 251 56.23 -5.05 -7.48
C CYS A 251 56.27 -6.37 -8.26
N LEU A 252 55.16 -7.12 -8.27
CA LEU A 252 55.03 -8.34 -9.05
C LEU A 252 55.14 -8.05 -10.56
N ASN A 253 54.49 -6.99 -11.04
CA ASN A 253 54.52 -6.57 -12.43
C ASN A 253 55.93 -6.09 -12.83
N ASP A 254 56.59 -5.29 -12.00
CA ASP A 254 57.96 -4.83 -12.23
C ASP A 254 58.93 -6.01 -12.34
N ARG A 255 58.77 -7.01 -11.46
CA ARG A 255 59.58 -8.24 -11.50
C ARG A 255 59.31 -9.08 -12.75
N ARG A 256 58.04 -9.19 -13.18
CA ARG A 256 57.69 -9.90 -14.42
C ARG A 256 58.27 -9.20 -15.64
N ALA A 257 58.13 -7.88 -15.72
CA ALA A 257 58.72 -7.08 -16.79
C ALA A 257 60.25 -7.20 -16.84
N ALA A 258 60.91 -7.21 -15.68
CA ALA A 258 62.36 -7.42 -15.60
C ALA A 258 62.78 -8.84 -16.03
N ALA A 259 61.98 -9.87 -15.74
CA ALA A 259 62.24 -11.24 -16.17
C ALA A 259 62.01 -11.43 -17.68
N GLU A 260 60.99 -10.77 -18.25
CA GLU A 260 60.72 -10.77 -19.70
C GLU A 260 61.77 -9.98 -20.49
N ALA A 261 62.41 -8.98 -19.88
CA ALA A 261 63.50 -8.22 -20.48
C ALA A 261 64.88 -8.88 -20.34
N ALA A 262 65.00 -10.02 -19.62
CA ALA A 262 66.26 -10.73 -19.48
C ALA A 262 66.56 -11.52 -20.77
N PRO A 263 67.73 -11.32 -21.42
CA PRO A 263 68.05 -12.02 -22.66
C PRO A 263 68.20 -13.53 -22.43
N GLU A 264 67.61 -14.35 -23.33
CA GLU A 264 67.86 -15.79 -23.41
C GLU A 264 69.38 -16.04 -23.44
N GLN A 265 69.91 -16.70 -22.40
CA GLN A 265 71.30 -17.13 -22.42
C GLN A 265 71.47 -18.18 -23.53
N PRO A 266 72.37 -17.98 -24.51
CA PRO A 266 72.61 -19.00 -25.51
C PRO A 266 73.24 -20.25 -24.86
N PRO A 267 72.94 -21.46 -25.35
CA PRO A 267 73.45 -22.69 -24.75
C PRO A 267 74.98 -22.68 -24.80
N ALA A 268 75.60 -22.90 -23.64
CA ALA A 268 77.03 -22.97 -23.47
C ALA A 268 77.63 -24.06 -24.40
N ARG A 269 78.32 -23.64 -25.46
CA ARG A 269 79.17 -24.52 -26.27
C ARG A 269 80.37 -24.96 -25.44
N GLY A 270 80.21 -26.08 -24.73
CA GLY A 270 81.32 -26.83 -24.16
C GLY A 270 82.03 -27.64 -25.24
N GLY A 271 83.06 -27.05 -25.86
CA GLY A 271 84.06 -27.81 -26.60
C GLY A 271 85.15 -28.28 -25.64
N LEU A 272 85.49 -29.57 -25.65
CA LEU A 272 86.78 -30.06 -25.14
C LEU A 272 87.17 -31.36 -25.85
N PHE A 273 88.33 -31.28 -26.49
CA PHE A 273 89.03 -32.31 -27.24
C PHE A 273 89.38 -33.54 -26.38
N GLY A 274 89.29 -34.73 -26.97
CA GLY A 274 89.84 -35.96 -26.40
C GLY A 274 90.21 -36.97 -27.48
N ARG A 275 91.48 -36.95 -27.92
CA ARG A 275 92.10 -37.95 -28.81
C ARG A 275 92.13 -39.31 -28.11
N ARG A 276 91.58 -40.37 -28.72
CA ARG A 276 91.85 -41.77 -28.31
C ARG A 276 93.13 -42.28 -28.99
N ARG A 277 94.04 -42.81 -28.18
CA ARG A 277 95.15 -43.68 -28.62
C ARG A 277 94.62 -45.10 -28.88
N ARG A 278 95.24 -45.76 -29.86
CA ARG A 278 95.08 -47.17 -30.21
C ARG A 278 95.61 -48.08 -29.09
N THR A 279 94.92 -49.19 -28.89
CA THR A 279 95.50 -50.54 -28.79
C THR A 279 94.72 -51.43 -29.72
#